data_AF-A0A866W3K5-F1
#
_entry.id   AF-A0A866W3K5-F1
#
_cell.length_a   1.000
_cell.length_b   1.000
_cell.length_c   1.000
_cell.angle_alpha   90.00
_cell.angle_beta   90.00
_cell.angle_gamma   90.00
#
_symmetry.space_group_name_H-M   'P 1'
#
loop_
_entity.id
_entity.type
_entity.pdbx_description
1 polymer ?
#
loop_
_entity_poly.entity_id
_entity_poly.type
_entity_poly.pdbx_seq_one_letter_code
_entity_poly.pdbx_strand_id
1 'polypeptide(L)'
;KDLILEIVYFNMYNLSVFMLFVVSTGLTVMYSFRLVYYSLTGHVNIFSCHPMNDNSWVMLKSMLGLLVMAIIGGSCLVWLIFPTPYMICLPFPLKMLTLMICLLGGMLGYLVSSVKLFFFNKALQMFKMSWFLGSMWYMPSLSTLWLIFYPLKLGYFLIKNLDQ
;
A
#
# COMPACT_ATOMS: atom_id res chain seq x y z
N LYS A 1 1.21 10.85 9.74
CA LYS A 1 0.68 10.97 8.36
C LYS A 1 -0.23 12.18 8.24
N ASP A 2 -1.13 12.41 9.21
CA ASP A 2 -2.05 13.54 9.17
C ASP A 2 -1.34 14.90 9.08
N LEU A 3 -0.28 15.13 9.88
CA LEU A 3 0.52 16.36 9.79
C LEU A 3 1.09 16.60 8.37
N ILE A 4 1.50 15.55 7.66
CA ILE A 4 2.04 15.68 6.29
C ILE A 4 0.92 16.13 5.33
N LEU A 5 -0.28 15.55 5.47
CA LEU A 5 -1.42 15.93 4.64
C LEU A 5 -1.90 17.35 4.95
N GLU A 6 -1.89 17.77 6.21
CA GLU A 6 -2.21 19.14 6.60
C GLU A 6 -1.22 20.15 5.98
N ILE A 7 0.09 19.84 5.97
CA ILE A 7 1.09 20.67 5.27
C ILE A 7 0.81 20.71 3.77
N VAL A 8 0.41 19.59 3.17
CA VAL A 8 0.06 19.54 1.74
C VAL A 8 -1.18 20.37 1.42
N TYR A 9 -2.17 20.42 2.32
CA TYR A 9 -3.37 21.24 2.13
C TYR A 9 -3.12 22.72 2.37
N PHE A 10 -2.19 23.06 3.27
CA PHE A 10 -1.80 24.43 3.54
C PHE A 10 -0.98 25.02 2.40
N ASN A 11 -0.12 24.20 1.78
CA ASN A 11 0.71 24.64 0.68
C ASN A 11 -0.09 24.75 -0.63
N MET A 12 0.20 25.80 -1.41
CA MET A 12 -0.39 26.04 -2.72
C MET A 12 0.22 25.12 -3.80
N TYR A 13 -0.01 23.82 -3.68
CA TYR A 13 0.33 22.87 -4.75
C TYR A 13 -0.69 22.93 -5.89
N ASN A 14 -0.27 22.52 -7.08
CA ASN A 14 -1.19 22.32 -8.20
C ASN A 14 -2.35 21.39 -7.81
N LEU A 15 -3.55 21.68 -8.32
CA LEU A 15 -4.76 20.87 -8.06
C LEU A 15 -4.53 19.38 -8.36
N SER A 16 -3.74 19.06 -9.38
CA SER A 16 -3.38 17.68 -9.73
C SER A 16 -2.64 16.95 -8.60
N VAL A 17 -1.68 17.61 -7.96
CA VAL A 17 -0.91 17.07 -6.85
C VAL A 17 -1.80 16.86 -5.63
N PHE A 18 -2.65 17.85 -5.32
CA PHE A 18 -3.64 17.74 -4.24
C PHE A 18 -4.55 16.51 -4.44
N MET A 19 -5.11 16.33 -5.64
CA MET A 19 -5.98 15.20 -5.96
C MET A 19 -5.25 13.85 -5.84
N LEU A 20 -4.00 13.77 -6.29
CA LEU A 20 -3.21 12.54 -6.17
C LEU A 20 -2.97 12.14 -4.70
N PHE A 21 -2.69 13.08 -3.80
CA PHE A 21 -2.53 12.80 -2.38
C PHE A 21 -3.85 12.36 -1.71
N VAL A 22 -4.94 13.04 -2.03
CA VAL A 22 -6.28 12.68 -1.50
C VAL A 22 -6.73 11.30 -1.99
N VAL A 23 -6.56 10.99 -3.28
CA VAL A 23 -6.96 9.68 -3.83
C VAL A 23 -6.04 8.57 -3.32
N SER A 24 -4.73 8.79 -3.27
CA SER A 24 -3.79 7.78 -2.77
C SER A 24 -4.05 7.42 -1.30
N THR A 25 -4.34 8.40 -0.44
CA THR A 25 -4.71 8.11 0.96
C THR A 25 -5.98 7.26 1.05
N GLY A 26 -7.04 7.59 0.29
CA GLY A 26 -8.25 6.77 0.21
C GLY A 26 -7.98 5.33 -0.27
N LEU A 27 -7.15 5.17 -1.31
CA LEU A 27 -6.78 3.85 -1.85
C LEU A 27 -5.97 3.01 -0.85
N THR A 28 -5.08 3.63 -0.06
CA THR A 28 -4.33 2.88 0.97
C THR A 28 -5.25 2.28 2.03
N VAL A 29 -6.31 3.01 2.42
CA VAL A 29 -7.30 2.51 3.36
C VAL A 29 -8.14 1.38 2.74
N MET A 30 -8.57 1.52 1.49
CA MET A 30 -9.27 0.45 0.76
C MET A 30 -8.43 -0.83 0.71
N TYR A 31 -7.11 -0.72 0.49
CA TYR A 31 -6.22 -1.87 0.45
C TYR A 31 -6.10 -2.57 1.81
N SER A 32 -5.95 -1.81 2.90
CA SER A 32 -5.91 -2.38 4.26
C SER A 32 -7.18 -3.13 4.60
N PHE A 33 -8.36 -2.57 4.32
CA PHE A 33 -9.64 -3.24 4.59
C PHE A 33 -9.86 -4.46 3.69
N ARG A 34 -9.43 -4.41 2.42
CA ARG A 34 -9.44 -5.58 1.53
C ARG A 34 -8.60 -6.73 2.11
N LEU A 35 -7.42 -6.43 2.64
CA LEU A 35 -6.55 -7.43 3.25
C LEU A 35 -7.22 -8.06 4.46
N VAL A 36 -7.74 -7.24 5.37
CA VAL A 36 -8.50 -7.71 6.55
C VAL A 36 -9.68 -8.60 6.14
N TYR A 37 -10.38 -8.24 5.06
CA TYR A 37 -11.51 -9.03 4.59
C TYR A 37 -11.10 -10.44 4.17
N TYR A 38 -10.04 -10.56 3.36
CA TYR A 38 -9.63 -11.86 2.82
C TYR A 38 -8.85 -12.73 3.81
N SER A 39 -8.13 -12.16 4.78
CA SER A 39 -7.33 -12.93 5.73
C SER A 39 -8.06 -13.27 7.04
N LEU A 40 -8.87 -12.34 7.57
CA LEU A 40 -9.42 -12.47 8.93
C LEU A 40 -10.92 -12.72 8.94
N THR A 41 -11.71 -11.99 8.15
CA THR A 41 -13.19 -12.07 8.23
C THR A 41 -13.82 -13.03 7.23
N GLY A 42 -13.10 -13.36 6.15
CA GLY A 42 -13.57 -14.22 5.07
C GLY A 42 -13.61 -15.70 5.46
N HIS A 43 -14.20 -16.52 4.59
CA HIS A 43 -14.14 -17.97 4.75
C HIS A 43 -12.70 -18.48 4.54
N VAL A 44 -12.34 -19.49 5.33
CA VAL A 44 -11.02 -20.13 5.30
C VAL A 44 -10.85 -20.89 3.99
N ASN A 45 -10.20 -20.26 3.01
CA ASN A 45 -9.90 -20.84 1.70
C ASN A 45 -8.54 -21.57 1.71
N ILE A 46 -8.34 -22.43 2.70
CA ILE A 46 -7.09 -23.17 2.90
C ILE A 46 -7.31 -24.63 2.50
N PHE A 47 -6.24 -25.32 2.07
CA PHE A 47 -6.29 -26.76 1.85
C PHE A 47 -6.79 -27.51 3.09
N SER A 48 -7.56 -28.58 2.86
CA SER A 48 -8.22 -29.36 3.91
C SER A 48 -7.28 -29.91 4.98
N CYS A 49 -6.05 -30.24 4.62
CA CYS A 49 -5.01 -30.65 5.56
C CYS A 49 -4.01 -29.50 5.79
N HIS A 50 -4.34 -28.56 6.69
CA HIS A 50 -3.41 -27.50 7.08
C HIS A 50 -2.94 -27.66 8.53
N PRO A 51 -1.63 -27.82 8.79
CA PRO A 51 -1.08 -27.81 10.15
C PRO A 51 -0.99 -26.36 10.67
N MET A 52 -2.10 -25.80 11.15
CA MET A 52 -2.07 -24.51 11.87
C MET A 52 -1.52 -24.73 13.28
N ASN A 53 -0.41 -24.07 13.63
CA ASN A 53 0.12 -24.08 14.99
C ASN A 53 0.73 -22.71 15.34
N ASP A 54 0.02 -21.93 16.16
CA ASP A 54 0.46 -20.59 16.60
C ASP A 54 1.18 -20.61 17.96
N ASN A 55 1.41 -21.79 18.55
CA ASN A 55 1.91 -21.92 19.93
C ASN A 55 3.44 -21.72 20.09
N SER A 56 4.13 -21.23 19.06
CA SER A 56 5.58 -21.04 19.16
C SER A 56 5.91 -19.78 19.97
N TRP A 57 6.40 -19.98 21.19
CA TRP A 57 6.74 -18.91 22.14
C TRP A 57 7.73 -17.88 21.56
N VAL A 58 8.67 -18.31 20.72
CA VAL A 58 9.65 -17.42 20.07
C VAL A 58 8.95 -16.42 19.15
N MET A 59 7.99 -16.88 18.34
CA MET A 59 7.22 -16.05 17.42
C MET A 59 6.33 -15.07 18.21
N LEU A 60 5.56 -15.58 19.18
CA LEU A 60 4.67 -14.76 20.00
C LEU A 60 5.42 -13.65 20.74
N LYS A 61 6.58 -13.94 21.33
CA LYS A 61 7.42 -12.94 22.01
C LYS A 61 7.86 -11.83 21.05
N SER A 62 8.23 -12.18 19.81
CA SER A 62 8.64 -11.19 18.80
C SER A 62 7.49 -10.31 18.33
N MET A 63 6.30 -10.90 18.11
CA MET A 63 5.10 -10.15 17.69
C MET A 63 4.65 -9.17 18.78
N LEU A 64 4.68 -9.58 20.06
CA LEU A 64 4.36 -8.72 21.19
C LEU A 64 5.33 -7.53 21.30
N GLY A 65 6.64 -7.77 21.14
CA GLY A 65 7.64 -6.70 21.13
C GLY A 65 7.41 -5.66 20.03
N LEU A 66 7.09 -6.12 18.82
CA LEU A 66 6.76 -5.23 17.69
C LEU A 66 5.49 -4.43 17.94
N LEU A 67 4.46 -5.04 18.54
CA LEU A 67 3.19 -4.36 18.85
C LEU A 67 3.40 -3.21 19.84
N VAL A 68 4.16 -3.44 20.92
CA VAL A 68 4.45 -2.40 21.93
C VAL A 68 5.21 -1.24 21.30
N MET A 69 6.22 -1.53 20.47
CA MET A 69 6.99 -0.50 19.79
C MET A 69 6.15 0.28 18.77
N ALA A 70 5.20 -0.36 18.07
CA ALA A 70 4.35 0.32 17.11
C ALA A 70 3.41 1.35 17.77
N ILE A 71 2.91 1.06 18.98
CA ILE A 71 2.01 1.95 19.73
C ILE A 71 2.79 3.12 20.36
N ILE A 72 3.89 2.82 21.06
CA ILE A 72 4.63 3.81 21.85
C ILE A 72 5.67 4.55 21.00
N GLY A 73 6.32 3.85 20.07
CA GLY A 73 7.43 4.39 19.30
C GLY A 73 7.03 5.62 18.46
N GLY A 74 5.83 5.61 17.88
CA GLY A 74 5.34 6.74 17.08
C GLY A 74 5.20 8.03 17.89
N SER A 75 4.59 7.97 19.07
CA SER A 75 4.41 9.15 19.93
C SER A 75 5.74 9.63 20.53
N CYS A 76 6.59 8.71 21.00
CA CYS A 76 7.91 9.04 21.51
C CYS A 76 8.79 9.73 20.44
N LEU A 77 8.75 9.25 19.19
CA LEU A 77 9.50 9.85 18.09
C LEU A 77 9.01 11.26 17.76
N VAL A 78 7.70 11.50 17.75
CA VAL A 78 7.16 12.84 17.48
C VAL A 78 7.63 13.85 18.52
N TRP A 79 7.61 13.49 19.80
CA TRP A 79 8.08 14.37 20.88
C TRP A 79 9.58 14.66 20.82
N LEU A 80 10.40 13.69 20.41
CA LEU A 80 11.85 13.87 20.28
C LEU A 80 12.24 14.71 19.06
N ILE A 81 11.58 14.50 17.91
CA ILE A 81 11.95 15.14 16.64
C ILE A 81 11.37 16.56 16.53
N PHE A 82 10.17 16.81 17.07
CA PHE A 82 9.49 18.10 16.99
C PHE A 82 9.29 18.72 18.38
N PRO A 83 10.31 19.39 18.93
CA PRO A 83 10.20 20.04 20.24
C PRO A 83 9.21 21.22 20.24
N THR A 84 8.98 21.84 19.08
CA THR A 84 7.98 22.90 18.88
C THR A 84 7.00 22.49 17.77
N PRO A 85 5.72 22.23 18.08
CA PRO A 85 4.75 21.89 17.05
C PRO A 85 4.42 23.11 16.18
N TYR A 86 4.61 22.99 14.86
CA TYR A 86 4.12 23.99 13.91
C TYR A 86 2.59 23.93 13.85
N MET A 87 1.91 25.03 14.17
CA MET A 87 0.45 25.13 14.06
C MET A 87 0.06 25.42 12.60
N ILE A 88 -0.70 24.51 11.99
CA ILE A 88 -1.23 24.66 10.64
C ILE A 88 -2.68 25.14 10.74
N CYS A 89 -2.93 26.37 10.30
CA CYS A 89 -4.28 26.96 10.32
C CYS A 89 -5.02 26.66 9.01
N LEU A 90 -5.98 25.74 9.07
CA LEU A 90 -6.84 25.35 7.95
C LEU A 90 -8.31 25.62 8.28
N PRO A 91 -9.16 25.96 7.28
CA PRO A 91 -10.59 26.03 7.48
C PRO A 91 -11.14 24.63 7.82
N PHE A 92 -12.21 24.59 8.63
CA PHE A 92 -12.83 23.35 9.13
C PHE A 92 -13.02 22.23 8.10
N PRO A 93 -13.53 22.47 6.87
CA PRO A 93 -13.72 21.39 5.89
C PRO A 93 -12.41 20.71 5.46
N LEU A 94 -11.32 21.47 5.31
CA LEU A 94 -10.02 20.91 4.93
C LEU A 94 -9.39 20.12 6.07
N LYS A 95 -9.61 20.55 7.32
CA LYS A 95 -9.10 19.84 8.49
C LYS A 95 -9.76 18.47 8.69
N MET A 96 -11.06 18.36 8.41
CA MET A 96 -11.79 17.09 8.54
C MET A 96 -11.69 16.19 7.30
N LEU A 97 -11.10 16.68 6.21
CA LEU A 97 -11.07 15.99 4.92
C LEU A 97 -10.41 14.60 5.01
N THR A 98 -9.26 14.49 5.68
CA THR A 98 -8.51 13.22 5.83
C THR A 98 -9.35 12.15 6.49
N LEU A 99 -10.03 12.51 7.59
CA LEU A 99 -10.90 11.58 8.33
C LEU A 99 -12.05 11.10 7.45
N MET A 100 -12.70 12.00 6.71
CA MET A 100 -13.80 11.64 5.81
C MET A 100 -13.34 10.69 4.70
N ILE A 101 -12.17 10.94 4.10
CA ILE A 101 -11.59 10.06 3.08
C ILE A 101 -11.29 8.67 3.67
N CYS A 102 -10.76 8.60 4.90
CA CYS A 102 -10.49 7.32 5.56
C CYS A 102 -11.78 6.52 5.80
N LEU A 103 -12.85 7.16 6.28
CA LEU A 103 -14.13 6.49 6.50
C LEU A 103 -14.76 6.00 5.18
N LEU A 104 -14.78 6.86 4.16
CA LEU A 104 -15.29 6.49 2.83
C LEU A 104 -14.45 5.37 2.20
N GLY A 105 -13.13 5.45 2.28
CA GLY A 105 -12.20 4.44 1.79
C GLY A 105 -12.39 3.09 2.49
N GLY A 106 -12.60 3.08 3.81
CA GLY A 106 -12.87 1.85 4.55
C GLY A 106 -14.19 1.21 4.15
N MET A 107 -15.27 1.99 4.08
CA MET A 107 -16.59 1.51 3.66
C MET A 107 -16.57 0.94 2.23
N LEU A 108 -15.98 1.69 1.28
CA LEU A 108 -15.86 1.24 -0.10
C LEU A 108 -14.98 0.00 -0.22
N GLY A 109 -13.84 -0.04 0.49
CA GLY A 109 -12.94 -1.19 0.49
C GLY A 109 -13.64 -2.47 0.92
N TYR A 110 -14.41 -2.40 2.01
CA TYR A 110 -15.16 -3.54 2.53
C TYR A 110 -16.28 -4.00 1.58
N LEU A 111 -17.05 -3.06 1.02
CA LEU A 111 -18.12 -3.36 0.05
C LEU A 111 -17.58 -3.99 -1.24
N VAL A 112 -16.43 -3.52 -1.74
CA VAL A 112 -15.78 -4.09 -2.93
C VAL A 112 -15.27 -5.50 -2.66
N SER A 113 -14.76 -5.78 -1.46
CA SER A 113 -14.28 -7.11 -1.11
C SER A 113 -15.39 -8.13 -0.85
N SER A 114 -16.60 -7.69 -0.46
CA SER A 114 -17.74 -8.56 -0.13
C SER A 114 -18.42 -9.17 -1.37
N VAL A 115 -17.70 -10.01 -2.10
CA VAL A 115 -18.21 -10.73 -3.28
C VAL A 115 -18.77 -12.09 -2.84
N LYS A 116 -20.09 -12.28 -3.00
CA LYS A 116 -20.78 -13.58 -2.86
C LYS A 116 -20.68 -14.42 -4.14
N LEU A 117 -20.88 -15.73 -3.98
CA LEU A 117 -20.75 -16.77 -5.02
C LEU A 117 -21.61 -16.54 -6.28
N PHE A 118 -22.72 -15.81 -6.18
CA PHE A 118 -23.63 -15.56 -7.31
C PHE A 118 -23.37 -14.25 -8.07
N PHE A 119 -22.31 -13.50 -7.76
CA PHE A 119 -21.98 -12.30 -8.53
C PHE A 119 -21.19 -12.62 -9.80
N PHE A 120 -21.54 -11.96 -10.90
CA PHE A 120 -20.69 -11.93 -12.10
C PHE A 120 -19.31 -11.37 -11.75
N ASN A 121 -18.27 -12.14 -12.07
CA ASN A 121 -16.90 -11.74 -11.77
C ASN A 121 -16.46 -10.62 -12.71
N LYS A 122 -16.60 -9.37 -12.26
CA LYS A 122 -16.25 -8.16 -13.02
C LYS A 122 -14.79 -8.17 -13.50
N ALA A 123 -13.88 -8.80 -12.74
CA ALA A 123 -12.47 -8.90 -13.11
C ALA A 123 -12.22 -9.80 -14.33
N LEU A 124 -13.01 -10.87 -14.48
CA LEU A 124 -12.96 -11.75 -15.65
C LEU A 124 -13.59 -11.06 -16.87
N GLN A 125 -14.66 -10.29 -16.68
CA GLN A 125 -15.28 -9.54 -17.76
C GLN A 125 -14.34 -8.47 -18.34
N MET A 126 -13.57 -7.78 -17.49
CA MET A 126 -12.59 -6.76 -17.89
C MET A 126 -11.14 -7.28 -17.79
N PHE A 127 -10.88 -8.49 -18.31
CA PHE A 127 -9.60 -9.19 -18.13
C PHE A 127 -8.39 -8.38 -18.58
N LYS A 128 -8.45 -7.68 -19.72
CA LYS A 128 -7.32 -6.87 -20.22
C LYS A 128 -6.94 -5.77 -19.23
N MET A 129 -7.93 -5.09 -18.65
CA MET A 129 -7.70 -4.00 -17.70
C MET A 129 -7.21 -4.53 -16.35
N SER A 130 -7.80 -5.62 -15.85
CA SER A 130 -7.39 -6.22 -14.59
C SER A 130 -5.96 -6.78 -14.67
N TRP A 131 -5.58 -7.39 -15.79
CA TRP A 131 -4.21 -7.87 -16.02
C TRP A 131 -3.20 -6.71 -16.10
N PHE A 132 -3.53 -5.63 -16.81
CA PHE A 132 -2.65 -4.46 -16.92
C PHE A 132 -2.40 -3.79 -15.56
N LEU A 133 -3.45 -3.59 -14.76
CA LEU A 133 -3.32 -3.04 -13.41
C LEU A 133 -2.59 -3.99 -12.45
N GLY A 134 -2.87 -5.29 -12.54
CA GLY A 134 -2.24 -6.32 -11.69
C GLY A 134 -0.75 -6.51 -11.96
N SER A 135 -0.30 -6.33 -13.20
CA SER A 135 1.11 -6.41 -13.60
C SER A 135 1.91 -5.12 -13.32
N MET A 136 1.37 -4.20 -12.51
CA MET A 136 1.99 -2.89 -12.23
C MET A 136 2.34 -2.14 -13.52
N TRP A 137 1.39 -2.05 -14.45
CA TRP A 137 1.57 -1.42 -15.76
C TRP A 137 2.76 -1.99 -16.56
N TYR A 138 3.12 -3.25 -16.34
CA TYR A 138 4.31 -3.89 -16.92
C TYR A 138 5.63 -3.19 -16.61
N MET A 139 5.67 -2.30 -15.61
CA MET A 139 6.89 -1.58 -15.23
C MET A 139 8.07 -2.51 -14.92
N PRO A 140 7.90 -3.61 -14.14
CA PRO A 140 9.02 -4.50 -13.83
C PRO A 140 9.62 -5.17 -15.08
N SER A 141 8.78 -5.62 -16.02
CA SER A 141 9.26 -6.22 -17.27
C SER A 141 9.94 -5.20 -18.18
N LEU A 142 9.42 -3.96 -18.23
CA LEU A 142 10.02 -2.89 -19.02
C LEU A 142 11.37 -2.45 -18.45
N SER A 143 11.47 -2.29 -17.12
CA SER A 143 12.69 -1.86 -16.47
C SER A 143 13.77 -2.95 -16.44
N THR A 144 13.42 -4.23 -16.46
CA THR A 144 14.43 -5.31 -16.43
C THR A 144 14.90 -5.68 -17.83
N LEU A 145 13.99 -6.05 -18.75
CA LEU A 145 14.37 -6.68 -20.01
C LEU A 145 15.16 -5.75 -20.94
N TRP A 146 14.76 -4.47 -21.04
CA TRP A 146 15.43 -3.51 -21.92
C TRP A 146 16.77 -3.03 -21.37
N LEU A 147 16.86 -2.85 -20.05
CA LEU A 147 18.10 -2.43 -19.40
C LEU A 147 19.14 -3.55 -19.35
N ILE A 148 18.73 -4.82 -19.25
CA ILE A 148 19.65 -5.97 -19.19
C ILE A 148 20.32 -6.27 -20.56
N PHE A 149 19.65 -5.96 -21.68
CA PHE A 149 20.17 -6.26 -23.01
C PHE A 149 21.49 -5.53 -23.34
N TYR A 150 21.60 -4.25 -22.99
CA TYR A 150 22.78 -3.42 -23.26
C TYR A 150 24.06 -3.91 -22.57
N PRO A 151 24.10 -4.13 -21.23
CA PRO A 151 25.28 -4.62 -20.54
C PRO A 151 25.65 -6.05 -20.97
N LEU A 152 24.69 -6.93 -21.26
CA LEU A 152 24.97 -8.27 -21.78
C LEU A 152 25.64 -8.24 -23.16
N LYS A 153 25.14 -7.39 -24.07
CA LYS A 153 25.73 -7.24 -25.41
C LYS A 153 27.14 -6.66 -25.33
N LEU A 154 27.36 -5.67 -24.46
CA LEU A 154 28.69 -5.13 -24.18
C LEU A 154 29.63 -6.20 -23.61
N GLY A 155 29.18 -6.99 -22.64
CA GLY A 155 29.95 -8.11 -22.09
C GLY A 155 30.36 -9.12 -23.17
N TYR A 156 29.46 -9.48 -24.07
CA TYR A 156 29.77 -10.38 -25.19
C TYR A 156 30.83 -9.80 -26.13
N PHE A 157 30.76 -8.50 -26.47
CA PHE A 157 31.78 -7.86 -27.30
C PHE A 157 33.14 -7.79 -26.61
N LEU A 158 33.17 -7.51 -25.30
CA LEU A 158 34.41 -7.49 -24.53
C LEU A 158 35.09 -8.86 -24.52
N ILE A 159 34.34 -9.92 -24.24
CA ILE A 159 34.87 -11.30 -24.26
C ILE A 159 35.42 -11.63 -25.65
N LYS A 160 34.68 -11.31 -26.71
CA LYS A 160 35.13 -11.60 -28.08
C LYS A 160 36.40 -10.86 -28.48
N ASN A 161 36.58 -9.63 -28.02
CA ASN A 161 37.72 -8.79 -28.42
C ASN A 161 38.94 -8.91 -27.49
N LEU A 162 38.77 -9.43 -26.28
CA LEU A 162 39.86 -9.58 -25.30
C LEU A 162 40.37 -11.02 -25.20
N ASP A 163 39.52 -12.02 -25.40
CA ASP A 163 39.88 -13.45 -25.27
C ASP A 163 40.18 -14.15 -26.62
N GLN A 164 39.97 -13.50 -27.77
CA GLN A 164 40.51 -13.91 -29.09
C GLN A 164 41.65 -12.98 -29.50
#